data_AF-A0A3D4ZSH9-F1
#
_entry.id   AF-A0A3D4ZSH9-F1
#
_cell.length_a   1.000
_cell.length_b   1.000
_cell.length_c   1.000
_cell.angle_alpha   90.00
_cell.angle_beta   90.00
_cell.angle_gamma   90.00
#
_symmetry.space_group_name_H-M   'P 1'
#
loop_
_entity.id
_entity.type
_entity.pdbx_description
1 polymer ?
#
loop_
_entity_poly.entity_id
_entity_poly.type
_entity_poly.pdbx_seq_one_letter_code
_entity_poly.pdbx_strand_id
1 'polypeptide(L)'
;MPNETDDGDATTTSLLDAAQSLEAWGIAVTAVRATLSELLEDCAGPKIIHLKAPPHFTVLSRGRSGLVQILEDGSIIVASAEEIHKRYSGHALILDQSQFPEGGPRLQLPEFHYPFGIMGVGQKVEHAFEFRNTGDEDLTISPQASG
;
A
#
# COMPACT_ATOMS: atom_id res chain seq x y z
N MET A 1 30.01 33.16 23.79
CA MET A 1 28.60 32.95 23.40
C MET A 1 28.62 31.91 22.29
N PRO A 2 27.72 30.93 22.34
CA PRO A 2 27.96 29.60 21.77
C PRO A 2 27.76 29.60 20.26
N ASN A 3 28.65 28.86 19.57
CA ASN A 3 28.47 28.44 18.19
C ASN A 3 27.15 27.69 18.07
N GLU A 4 26.37 28.06 17.07
CA GLU A 4 25.20 27.33 16.61
C GLU A 4 25.57 25.87 16.37
N THR A 5 24.79 25.01 17.02
CA THR A 5 24.80 23.57 16.88
C THR A 5 24.61 23.20 15.40
N ASP A 6 25.57 22.41 14.93
CA ASP A 6 25.49 21.49 13.80
C ASP A 6 24.14 20.74 13.86
N ASP A 7 23.15 21.22 13.10
CA ASP A 7 21.88 20.53 12.89
C ASP A 7 22.18 19.28 12.07
N GLY A 8 22.16 18.14 12.76
CA GLY A 8 22.47 16.84 12.22
C GLY A 8 21.76 16.57 10.90
N ASP A 9 22.58 16.30 9.88
CA ASP A 9 22.18 15.82 8.56
C ASP A 9 21.36 14.55 8.74
N ALA A 10 20.03 14.68 8.76
CA ALA A 10 19.11 13.55 8.80
C ALA A 10 19.38 12.76 7.51
N THR A 11 20.07 11.64 7.67
CA THR A 11 20.54 10.82 6.56
C THR A 11 19.35 10.51 5.67
N THR A 12 19.32 11.12 4.49
CA THR A 12 18.17 11.01 3.59
C THR A 12 18.19 9.60 3.00
N THR A 13 17.41 8.70 3.59
CA THR A 13 17.29 7.32 3.09
C THR A 13 16.84 7.36 1.64
N SER A 14 17.66 6.82 0.76
CA SER A 14 17.36 6.70 -0.66
C SER A 14 16.57 5.42 -0.95
N LEU A 15 16.00 5.33 -2.15
CA LEU A 15 15.40 4.08 -2.65
C LEU A 15 16.42 2.94 -2.75
N LEU A 16 17.70 3.27 -2.98
CA LEU A 16 18.77 2.29 -3.00
C LEU A 16 18.99 1.70 -1.61
N ASP A 17 19.01 2.55 -0.56
CA ASP A 17 19.16 2.10 0.82
C ASP A 17 17.96 1.24 1.25
N ALA A 18 16.75 1.62 0.83
CA ALA A 18 15.54 0.83 1.05
C ALA A 18 15.62 -0.54 0.36
N ALA A 19 16.08 -0.58 -0.90
CA ALA A 19 16.25 -1.84 -1.63
C ALA A 19 17.29 -2.76 -0.97
N GLN A 20 18.46 -2.23 -0.62
CA GLN A 20 19.50 -2.98 0.09
C GLN A 20 19.02 -3.51 1.44
N SER A 21 18.22 -2.72 2.17
CA SER A 21 17.65 -3.15 3.45
C SER A 21 16.68 -4.32 3.29
N LEU A 22 15.84 -4.28 2.24
CA LEU A 22 14.91 -5.36 1.91
C LEU A 22 15.64 -6.63 1.48
N GLU A 23 16.66 -6.50 0.63
CA GLU A 23 17.49 -7.61 0.18
C GLU A 23 18.24 -8.27 1.35
N ALA A 24 18.73 -7.48 2.31
CA ALA A 24 19.33 -7.99 3.54
C ALA A 24 18.34 -8.81 4.40
N TRP A 25 17.04 -8.57 4.23
CA TRP A 25 15.96 -9.34 4.87
C TRP A 25 15.46 -10.50 3.98
N GLY A 26 16.12 -10.75 2.84
CA GLY A 26 15.76 -11.79 1.89
C GLY A 26 14.62 -11.44 0.94
N ILE A 27 14.16 -10.17 0.95
CA ILE A 27 13.10 -9.68 0.06
C ILE A 27 13.77 -9.07 -1.18
N ALA A 28 13.72 -9.80 -2.29
CA ALA A 28 14.18 -9.33 -3.58
C ALA A 28 13.21 -8.29 -4.13
N VAL A 29 13.79 -7.18 -4.60
CA VAL A 29 13.04 -6.07 -5.18
C VAL A 29 13.72 -5.60 -6.46
N THR A 30 12.91 -5.09 -7.39
CA THR A 30 13.39 -4.40 -8.58
C THR A 30 13.06 -2.92 -8.47
N ALA A 31 14.08 -2.07 -8.52
CA ALA A 31 13.90 -0.63 -8.62
C ALA A 31 13.47 -0.25 -10.04
N VAL A 32 12.37 0.47 -10.16
CA VAL A 32 11.81 0.91 -11.45
C VAL A 32 11.51 2.40 -11.46
N ARG A 33 11.57 2.96 -12.66
CA ARG A 33 10.95 4.25 -12.97
C ARG A 33 9.67 3.97 -13.74
N ALA A 34 8.53 4.29 -13.14
CA ALA A 34 7.21 4.03 -13.70
C ALA A 34 6.25 5.15 -13.29
N THR A 35 5.15 5.28 -14.02
CA THR A 35 4.02 6.12 -13.64
C THR A 35 3.14 5.41 -12.61
N LEU A 36 2.31 6.16 -11.89
CA LEU A 36 1.38 5.56 -10.93
C LEU A 36 0.38 4.60 -11.62
N SER A 37 -0.05 4.90 -12.85
CA SER A 37 -0.99 4.05 -13.61
C SER A 37 -0.32 2.74 -14.03
N GLU A 38 0.88 2.76 -14.59
CA GLU A 38 1.66 1.55 -14.89
C GLU A 38 1.85 0.67 -13.65
N LEU A 39 2.12 1.28 -12.49
CA LEU A 39 2.24 0.53 -11.24
C LEU A 39 0.93 -0.14 -10.81
N LEU A 40 -0.22 0.48 -11.07
CA LEU A 40 -1.53 -0.03 -10.66
C LEU A 40 -2.09 -1.07 -11.63
N GLU A 41 -1.79 -0.94 -12.92
CA GLU A 41 -2.37 -1.74 -13.99
C GLU A 41 -1.47 -2.92 -14.40
N ASP A 42 -0.16 -2.71 -14.47
CA ASP A 42 0.75 -3.66 -15.12
C ASP A 42 1.57 -4.51 -14.14
N CYS A 43 1.60 -4.11 -12.87
CA CYS A 43 2.46 -4.75 -11.88
C CYS A 43 1.59 -5.36 -10.76
N ALA A 44 1.76 -6.66 -10.51
CA ALA A 44 1.06 -7.35 -9.42
C ALA A 44 1.62 -6.97 -8.03
N GLY A 45 0.83 -7.26 -7.00
CA GLY A 45 1.25 -7.19 -5.59
C GLY A 45 1.42 -5.77 -5.03
N PRO A 46 1.92 -5.64 -3.79
CA PRO A 46 2.29 -4.36 -3.21
C PRO A 46 3.57 -3.79 -3.85
N LYS A 47 3.69 -2.46 -3.87
CA LYS A 47 4.93 -1.74 -4.26
C LYS A 47 5.32 -0.76 -3.19
N ILE A 48 6.61 -0.50 -3.05
CA ILE A 48 7.07 0.62 -2.24
C ILE A 48 7.25 1.81 -3.18
N ILE A 49 6.55 2.91 -2.91
CA ILE A 49 6.61 4.12 -3.71
C ILE A 49 7.20 5.27 -2.90
N HIS A 50 7.87 6.20 -3.58
CA HIS A 50 8.37 7.41 -2.96
C HIS A 50 7.48 8.61 -3.29
N LEU A 51 7.01 9.31 -2.25
CA LEU A 51 6.25 10.56 -2.33
C LEU A 51 7.17 11.74 -2.01
N LYS A 52 7.02 12.88 -2.67
CA LYS A 52 7.92 14.05 -2.59
C LYS A 52 7.52 15.10 -1.55
N ALA A 53 6.28 15.10 -1.07
CA ALA A 53 5.76 16.20 -0.24
C ALA A 53 4.68 15.75 0.76
N PRO A 54 4.99 15.55 2.06
CA PRO A 54 6.34 15.40 2.60
C PRO A 54 7.10 14.21 1.96
N PRO A 55 8.43 14.27 1.88
CA PRO A 55 9.26 13.22 1.33
C PRO A 55 9.25 11.99 2.23
N HIS A 56 8.74 10.85 1.75
CA HIS A 56 8.79 9.56 2.47
C HIS A 56 8.45 8.39 1.55
N PHE A 57 8.69 7.17 2.03
CA PHE A 57 8.27 5.93 1.37
C PHE A 57 6.97 5.40 1.98
N THR A 58 6.09 4.86 1.13
CA THR A 58 4.86 4.19 1.55
C THR A 58 4.63 2.95 0.70
N VAL A 59 3.79 2.03 1.16
CA VAL A 59 3.40 0.85 0.38
C VAL A 59 2.11 1.13 -0.37
N LEU A 60 2.18 1.16 -1.70
CA LEU A 60 1.02 1.13 -2.58
C LEU A 60 0.55 -0.32 -2.71
N SER A 61 -0.62 -0.64 -2.14
CA SER A 61 -1.13 -2.01 -2.12
C SER A 61 -1.98 -2.34 -3.35
N ARG A 62 -2.93 -1.46 -3.69
CA ARG A 62 -3.84 -1.60 -4.84
C ARG A 62 -4.52 -0.28 -5.17
N GLY A 63 -5.17 -0.19 -6.32
CA GLY A 63 -6.01 0.94 -6.71
C GLY A 63 -7.24 0.50 -7.47
N ARG A 64 -8.33 1.25 -7.33
CA ARG A 64 -9.59 1.03 -8.04
C ARG A 64 -10.43 2.31 -8.04
N SER A 65 -11.10 2.61 -9.16
CA SER A 65 -12.09 3.70 -9.28
C SER A 65 -11.58 5.07 -8.82
N GLY A 66 -10.34 5.43 -9.17
CA GLY A 66 -9.73 6.71 -8.78
C GLY A 66 -9.27 6.78 -7.31
N LEU A 67 -9.34 5.68 -6.57
CA LEU A 67 -8.81 5.54 -5.22
C LEU A 67 -7.62 4.58 -5.19
N VAL A 68 -6.73 4.79 -4.23
CA VAL A 68 -5.63 3.89 -3.93
C VAL A 68 -5.63 3.52 -2.46
N GLN A 69 -5.20 2.30 -2.17
CA GLN A 69 -4.94 1.82 -0.83
C GLN A 69 -3.44 1.87 -0.58
N ILE A 70 -3.04 2.66 0.41
CA ILE A 70 -1.66 2.82 0.85
C ILE A 70 -1.50 2.36 2.30
N LEU A 71 -0.28 1.99 2.67
CA LEU A 71 0.12 1.74 4.06
C LEU A 71 0.98 2.91 4.54
N GLU A 72 0.44 3.75 5.41
CA GLU A 72 1.17 4.83 6.08
C GLU A 72 1.17 4.56 7.58
N ASP A 73 2.34 4.66 8.21
CA ASP A 73 2.53 4.49 9.66
C ASP A 73 1.84 3.24 10.25
N GLY A 74 1.95 2.12 9.54
CA GLY A 74 1.36 0.83 9.94
C GLY A 74 -0.15 0.73 9.77
N SER A 75 -0.79 1.77 9.22
CA SER A 75 -2.23 1.85 9.00
C SER A 75 -2.56 1.82 7.51
N ILE A 76 -3.63 1.10 7.17
CA ILE A 76 -4.16 1.10 5.82
C ILE A 76 -5.01 2.36 5.63
N ILE A 77 -4.67 3.16 4.63
CA ILE A 77 -5.38 4.39 4.27
C ILE A 77 -5.91 4.26 2.84
N VAL A 78 -7.15 4.69 2.62
CA VAL A 78 -7.72 4.87 1.28
C VAL A 78 -7.61 6.35 0.92
N ALA A 79 -6.91 6.65 -0.17
CA ALA A 79 -6.62 8.01 -0.63
C ALA A 79 -7.01 8.21 -2.09
N SER A 80 -7.12 9.47 -2.51
CA SER A 80 -7.31 9.81 -3.93
C SER A 80 -6.07 9.43 -4.74
N ALA A 81 -6.29 8.70 -5.84
CA ALA A 81 -5.21 8.36 -6.78
C ALA A 81 -4.58 9.63 -7.38
N GLU A 82 -5.38 10.68 -7.59
CA GLU A 82 -4.90 11.96 -8.12
C GLU A 82 -3.96 12.67 -7.13
N GLU A 83 -4.30 12.68 -5.85
CA GLU A 83 -3.47 13.28 -4.80
C GLU A 83 -2.15 12.54 -4.64
N ILE A 84 -2.20 11.21 -4.64
CA ILE A 84 -1.00 10.37 -4.60
C ILE A 84 -0.17 10.57 -5.87
N HIS A 85 -0.80 10.67 -7.05
CA HIS A 85 -0.10 10.93 -8.30
C HIS A 85 0.69 12.24 -8.28
N LYS A 86 0.09 13.33 -7.77
CA LYS A 86 0.76 14.64 -7.64
C LYS A 86 2.02 14.57 -6.77
N ARG A 87 1.98 13.75 -5.71
CA ARG A 87 3.08 13.60 -4.76
C ARG A 87 4.10 12.57 -5.22
N TYR A 88 3.70 11.61 -6.05
CA TYR A 88 4.55 10.50 -6.49
C TYR A 88 5.80 10.98 -7.23
N SER A 89 6.94 10.40 -6.88
CA SER A 89 8.24 10.76 -7.44
C SER A 89 8.55 10.14 -8.79
N GLY A 90 7.77 9.15 -9.23
CA GLY A 90 8.06 8.36 -10.44
C GLY A 90 8.99 7.17 -10.22
N HIS A 91 9.39 6.89 -8.97
CA HIS A 91 10.27 5.78 -8.62
C HIS A 91 9.60 4.85 -7.62
N ALA A 92 9.78 3.54 -7.82
CA ALA A 92 9.22 2.51 -6.96
C ALA A 92 10.15 1.29 -6.84
N LEU A 93 9.91 0.49 -5.81
CA LEU A 93 10.42 -0.87 -5.68
C LEU A 93 9.26 -1.83 -5.88
N ILE A 94 9.44 -2.77 -6.81
CA ILE A 94 8.50 -3.87 -7.05
C ILE A 94 9.07 -5.10 -6.37
N LEU A 95 8.27 -5.74 -5.52
CA LEU A 95 8.64 -7.00 -4.88
C LEU A 95 8.60 -8.13 -5.92
N ASP A 96 9.62 -8.98 -5.92
CA ASP A 96 9.61 -10.21 -6.69
C ASP A 96 8.56 -11.17 -6.12
N GLN A 97 7.43 -11.26 -6.80
CA GLN A 97 6.30 -12.09 -6.36
C GLN A 97 6.65 -13.58 -6.34
N SER A 98 7.68 -14.03 -7.09
CA SER A 98 8.07 -15.44 -7.11
C SER A 98 8.64 -15.94 -5.78
N GLN A 99 9.08 -15.03 -4.91
CA GLN A 99 9.58 -15.36 -3.58
C GLN A 99 8.47 -15.66 -2.57
N PHE A 100 7.24 -15.28 -2.88
CA PHE A 100 6.08 -15.49 -2.02
C PHE A 100 5.31 -16.69 -2.58
N PRO A 101 5.53 -17.91 -2.02
CA PRO A 101 4.96 -19.12 -2.57
C PRO A 101 3.44 -18.99 -2.72
N GLU A 102 2.95 -19.49 -3.85
CA GLU A 102 1.53 -19.76 -4.01
C GLU A 102 1.13 -20.89 -3.05
N GLY A 103 -0.01 -20.73 -2.38
CA GLY A 103 -0.43 -21.60 -1.28
C GLY A 103 -1.24 -20.85 -0.23
N GLY A 104 -2.01 -21.60 0.55
CA GLY A 104 -2.93 -21.07 1.55
C GLY A 104 -4.24 -20.50 0.98
N PRO A 105 -5.26 -20.29 1.82
CA PRO A 105 -6.43 -19.55 1.43
C PRO A 105 -6.04 -18.10 1.11
N ARG A 106 -6.52 -17.57 -0.01
CA ARG A 106 -6.25 -16.18 -0.44
C ARG A 106 -7.53 -15.39 -0.52
N LEU A 107 -7.70 -14.46 0.41
CA LEU A 107 -8.86 -13.59 0.42
C LEU A 107 -8.73 -12.49 -0.64
N GLN A 108 -9.52 -12.59 -1.69
CA GLN A 108 -9.73 -11.49 -2.62
C GLN A 108 -10.96 -10.70 -2.19
N LEU A 109 -10.77 -9.42 -1.90
CA LEU A 109 -11.83 -8.44 -1.69
C LEU A 109 -11.87 -7.55 -2.93
N PRO A 110 -12.79 -7.77 -3.89
CA PRO A 110 -12.84 -6.96 -5.12
C PRO A 110 -13.03 -5.49 -4.79
N GLU A 111 -13.86 -5.20 -3.79
CA GLU A 111 -14.15 -3.86 -3.33
C GLU A 111 -13.51 -3.62 -1.97
N PHE A 112 -12.97 -2.42 -1.79
CA PHE A 112 -12.32 -1.99 -0.55
C PHE A 112 -12.81 -0.62 -0.07
N HIS A 113 -13.76 -0.05 -0.80
CA HIS A 113 -14.38 1.22 -0.51
C HIS A 113 -15.79 1.20 -1.09
N TYR A 114 -16.78 1.61 -0.30
CA TYR A 114 -18.16 1.76 -0.71
C TYR A 114 -18.68 3.15 -0.36
N PRO A 115 -19.04 3.99 -1.35
CA PRO A 115 -19.63 5.29 -1.06
C PRO A 115 -21.09 5.12 -0.66
N PHE A 116 -21.41 5.36 0.61
CA PHE A 116 -22.79 5.30 1.10
C PHE A 116 -23.71 6.39 0.50
N GLY A 117 -23.15 7.40 -0.18
CA GLY A 117 -23.92 8.48 -0.79
C GLY A 117 -24.45 9.50 0.23
N ILE A 118 -25.49 10.26 -0.15
CA ILE A 118 -26.17 11.20 0.75
C ILE A 118 -27.08 10.40 1.68
N MET A 119 -26.70 10.37 2.95
CA MET A 119 -27.42 9.66 4.00
C MET A 119 -28.10 10.65 4.95
N GLY A 120 -29.38 10.41 5.28
CA GLY A 120 -30.10 11.20 6.27
C GLY A 120 -29.61 10.90 7.70
N VAL A 121 -29.69 11.90 8.59
CA VAL A 121 -29.39 11.71 10.02
C VAL A 121 -30.34 10.65 10.59
N GLY A 122 -29.77 9.60 11.21
CA GLY A 122 -30.54 8.50 11.80
C GLY A 122 -30.89 7.35 10.85
N GLN A 123 -30.48 7.41 9.57
CA GLN A 123 -30.69 6.31 8.64
C GLN A 123 -29.71 5.16 8.92
N LYS A 124 -30.24 3.95 9.15
CA LYS A 124 -29.41 2.74 9.22
C LYS A 124 -28.97 2.37 7.81
N VAL A 125 -27.69 2.12 7.64
CA VAL A 125 -27.11 1.67 6.37
C VAL A 125 -26.46 0.32 6.58
N GLU A 126 -26.76 -0.59 5.66
CA GLU A 126 -26.15 -1.91 5.61
C GLU A 126 -25.48 -2.07 4.25
N HIS A 127 -24.25 -2.57 4.26
CA HIS A 127 -23.52 -2.94 3.07
C HIS A 127 -22.83 -4.27 3.30
N ALA A 128 -22.93 -5.17 2.32
CA ALA A 128 -22.28 -6.46 2.34
C ALA A 128 -21.12 -6.42 1.34
N PHE A 129 -19.89 -6.55 1.83
CA PHE A 129 -18.73 -6.70 0.98
C PHE A 129 -18.64 -8.14 0.49
N GLU A 130 -18.55 -8.33 -0.82
CA GLU A 130 -18.19 -9.63 -1.39
C GLU A 130 -16.70 -9.89 -1.17
N PHE A 131 -16.38 -11.12 -0.78
CA PHE A 131 -15.01 -11.62 -0.80
C PHE A 131 -14.99 -13.03 -1.39
N ARG A 132 -13.84 -13.44 -1.93
CA ARG A 132 -13.64 -14.74 -2.56
C ARG A 132 -12.36 -15.36 -2.02
N ASN A 133 -12.40 -16.67 -1.74
CA ASN A 133 -11.16 -17.43 -1.61
C ASN A 133 -10.65 -17.73 -3.02
N THR A 134 -9.48 -17.20 -3.34
CA THR A 134 -8.79 -17.37 -4.63
C THR A 134 -7.52 -18.21 -4.47
N GLY A 135 -7.28 -18.74 -3.27
CA GLY A 135 -6.16 -19.63 -2.99
C GLY A 135 -6.57 -21.09 -3.13
N ASP A 136 -5.58 -21.96 -3.14
CA ASP A 136 -5.75 -23.40 -3.41
C ASP A 136 -6.08 -24.22 -2.16
N GLU A 137 -6.20 -23.57 -1.00
CA GLU A 137 -6.56 -24.20 0.27
C GLU A 137 -7.87 -23.63 0.84
N ASP A 138 -8.57 -24.43 1.66
CA ASP A 138 -9.84 -24.05 2.27
C ASP A 138 -9.71 -22.85 3.23
N LEU A 139 -10.62 -21.88 3.10
CA LEU A 139 -10.74 -20.75 4.02
C LEU A 139 -11.72 -21.09 5.14
N THR A 140 -11.23 -21.14 6.38
CA THR A 140 -12.08 -21.26 7.57
C THR A 140 -12.35 -19.90 8.19
N ILE A 141 -13.64 -19.56 8.40
CA ILE A 141 -14.07 -18.30 9.02
C ILE A 141 -14.71 -18.61 10.37
N SER A 142 -14.16 -18.04 11.43
CA SER A 142 -14.69 -18.16 12.78
C SER A 142 -15.20 -16.79 13.27
N PRO A 143 -16.40 -16.71 13.87
CA PRO A 143 -16.84 -15.46 14.49
C PRO A 143 -15.88 -15.07 15.62
N GLN A 144 -15.49 -13.79 15.67
CA GLN A 144 -14.80 -13.27 16.84
C GLN A 144 -15.79 -13.24 18.00
N ALA A 145 -15.45 -13.89 19.12
CA ALA A 145 -16.31 -13.90 20.30
C ALA A 145 -16.55 -12.45 20.74
N SER A 146 -17.82 -12.03 20.78
CA SER A 146 -18.22 -10.74 21.31
C SER A 146 -17.84 -10.68 22.79
N GLY A 147 -16.83 -9.87 23.13
CA GLY A 147 -16.47 -9.51 24.50
C GLY A 147 -17.14 -8.22 24.94
#